data_AF-A0A944BUU1-F1
#
_entry.id   AF-A0A944BUU1-F1
#
_cell.length_a   1.000
_cell.length_b   1.000
_cell.length_c   1.000
_cell.angle_alpha   90.00
_cell.angle_beta   90.00
_cell.angle_gamma   90.00
#
_symmetry.space_group_name_H-M   'P 1'
#
loop_
_entity.id
_entity.type
_entity.pdbx_description
1 polymer ?
#
loop_
_entity_poly.entity_id
_entity_poly.type
_entity_poly.pdbx_seq_one_letter_code
_entity_poly.pdbx_strand_id
1 'polypeptide(L)'
;FDVVATDVPCSGEGMMRKDEEARNQWTPALVKQCATLQKSIIADIWQALRPGGVLIYSTCTYNREENEEMVAHIVEQYGAESVEIPVEADWHIHPAIDSPHHCYRFMPHRTNGEGLFMAVLRKPDDERRAELRAKKSKGAKAKSIPVPRGVDAWLENPKHYALSVANDEVIAIPADIAPLMPLFADLRVLQAGVTIGTVKGKNCVPSHALALSTAISSKAFSQSEVDYATAMAYMRGEAIVLPDAPRGYVLLTYRGKPIGFANNLGNRANNLYPKPWRVLSTHIPTTPPEIL
;
A
#
# COMPACT_ATOMS: atom_id res chain seq x y z
N PHE A 1 11.47 -4.99 11.56
CA PHE A 1 10.70 -5.61 10.46
C PHE A 1 11.25 -7.00 10.16
N ASP A 2 10.39 -7.94 9.78
CA ASP A 2 10.79 -9.28 9.34
C ASP A 2 11.25 -9.28 7.87
N VAL A 3 10.59 -8.46 7.06
CA VAL A 3 10.92 -8.21 5.66
C VAL A 3 10.92 -6.70 5.43
N VAL A 4 11.90 -6.19 4.69
CA VAL A 4 11.89 -4.84 4.14
C VAL A 4 12.10 -4.92 2.64
N ALA A 5 11.21 -4.30 1.86
CA ALA A 5 11.41 -4.11 0.43
C ALA A 5 11.83 -2.65 0.18
N THR A 6 12.91 -2.47 -0.57
CA THR A 6 13.50 -1.17 -0.88
C THR A 6 13.52 -0.97 -2.38
N ASP A 7 12.54 -0.22 -2.86
CA ASP A 7 12.59 0.41 -4.18
C ASP A 7 13.32 1.75 -4.03
N VAL A 8 14.63 1.73 -4.30
CA VAL A 8 15.50 2.87 -3.98
C VAL A 8 15.55 3.86 -5.15
N PRO A 9 15.63 5.18 -4.89
CA PRO A 9 15.87 6.17 -5.94
C PRO A 9 17.12 5.80 -6.75
N CYS A 10 17.00 5.81 -8.07
CA CYS A 10 18.06 5.39 -8.98
C CYS A 10 18.13 6.30 -10.21
N SER A 11 19.13 6.10 -11.08
CA SER A 11 19.29 6.87 -12.31
C SER A 11 18.19 6.65 -13.37
N GLY A 12 17.29 5.68 -13.16
CA GLY A 12 16.05 5.54 -13.94
C GLY A 12 16.22 5.11 -15.40
N GLU A 13 17.29 4.38 -15.76
CA GLU A 13 17.52 3.92 -17.14
C GLU A 13 16.37 3.06 -17.69
N GLY A 14 15.65 2.34 -16.81
CA GLY A 14 14.45 1.59 -17.15
C GLY A 14 13.30 2.47 -17.62
N MET A 15 13.23 3.73 -17.17
CA MET A 15 12.15 4.65 -17.53
C MET A 15 12.33 5.29 -18.91
N MET A 16 13.52 5.20 -19.50
CA MET A 16 13.89 5.92 -20.74
C MET A 16 13.01 5.59 -21.96
N ARG A 17 12.33 4.44 -21.99
CA ARG A 17 11.40 4.08 -23.08
C ARG A 17 10.06 4.82 -22.99
N LYS A 18 9.63 5.20 -21.79
CA LYS A 18 8.34 5.87 -21.54
C LYS A 18 8.46 7.35 -21.18
N ASP A 19 9.64 7.78 -20.74
CA ASP A 19 9.88 9.12 -20.22
C ASP A 19 11.13 9.73 -20.87
N GLU A 20 10.94 10.79 -21.66
CA GLU A 20 12.01 11.53 -22.30
C GLU A 20 12.83 12.35 -21.29
N GLU A 21 12.22 12.78 -20.18
CA GLU A 21 12.92 13.50 -19.13
C GLU A 21 13.99 12.62 -18.46
N ALA A 22 13.67 11.34 -18.22
CA ALA A 22 14.63 10.37 -17.70
C ALA A 22 15.87 10.23 -18.60
N ARG A 23 15.72 10.33 -19.92
CA ARG A 23 16.84 10.32 -20.88
C ARG A 23 17.69 11.58 -20.75
N ASN A 24 17.06 12.74 -20.60
CA ASN A 24 17.73 14.03 -20.57
C ASN A 24 18.47 14.30 -19.25
N GLN A 25 17.98 13.75 -18.14
CA GLN A 25 18.59 13.91 -16.82
C GLN A 25 19.76 12.95 -16.58
N TRP A 26 19.82 11.83 -17.31
CA TRP A 26 20.80 10.79 -17.08
C TRP A 26 22.23 11.28 -17.34
N THR A 27 23.11 11.08 -16.37
CA THR A 27 24.55 11.33 -16.49
C THR A 27 25.33 10.33 -15.62
N PRO A 28 26.61 10.05 -15.92
CA PRO A 28 27.46 9.28 -15.01
C PRO A 28 27.60 9.88 -13.61
N ALA A 29 27.44 11.21 -13.49
CA ALA A 29 27.42 11.88 -12.19
C ALA A 29 26.15 11.54 -11.39
N LEU A 30 24.99 11.46 -12.06
CA LEU A 30 23.74 11.03 -11.45
C LEU A 30 23.83 9.59 -10.93
N VAL A 31 24.39 8.67 -11.72
CA VAL A 31 24.62 7.26 -11.30
C VAL A 31 25.39 7.20 -9.97
N LYS A 32 26.51 7.94 -9.87
CA LYS A 32 27.32 7.99 -8.64
C LYS A 32 26.58 8.63 -7.45
N GLN A 33 25.79 9.68 -7.71
CA GLN A 33 24.96 10.32 -6.69
C GLN A 33 23.90 9.35 -6.15
N CYS A 34 23.21 8.65 -7.05
CA CYS A 34 22.24 7.62 -6.71
C CYS A 34 22.89 6.47 -5.93
N ALA A 35 24.00 5.91 -6.40
CA ALA A 35 24.74 4.85 -5.69
C ALA A 35 25.17 5.29 -4.28
N THR A 36 25.58 6.55 -4.09
CA THR A 36 25.93 7.10 -2.77
C THR A 36 24.70 7.21 -1.87
N LEU A 37 23.59 7.72 -2.40
CA LEU A 37 22.32 7.84 -1.67
C LEU A 37 21.78 6.46 -1.27
N GLN A 38 21.84 5.49 -2.19
CA GLN A 38 21.42 4.11 -1.96
C GLN A 38 22.19 3.49 -0.78
N LYS A 39 23.52 3.68 -0.70
CA LYS A 39 24.32 3.23 0.46
C LYS A 39 23.82 3.84 1.77
N SER A 40 23.50 5.14 1.78
CA SER A 40 22.94 5.82 2.97
C SER A 40 21.59 5.24 3.37
N ILE A 41 20.69 5.03 2.39
CA ILE A 41 19.36 4.45 2.64
C ILE A 41 19.49 3.05 3.22
N ILE A 42 20.38 2.23 2.67
CA ILE A 42 20.59 0.86 3.14
C ILE A 42 21.18 0.85 4.55
N ALA A 43 22.14 1.73 4.86
CA ALA A 43 22.69 1.85 6.21
C ALA A 43 21.61 2.10 7.27
N ASP A 44 20.65 2.99 6.97
CA ASP A 44 19.53 3.31 7.87
C ASP A 44 18.53 2.15 7.98
N ILE A 45 18.12 1.58 6.84
CA ILE A 45 17.13 0.50 6.79
C ILE A 45 17.65 -0.78 7.43
N TRP A 46 18.96 -1.04 7.31
CA TRP A 46 19.57 -2.24 7.87
C TRP A 46 19.35 -2.34 9.38
N GLN A 47 19.31 -1.22 10.09
CA GLN A 47 19.04 -1.19 11.54
C GLN A 47 17.59 -1.56 11.88
N ALA A 48 16.64 -1.26 10.99
CA ALA A 48 15.23 -1.57 11.19
C ALA A 48 14.87 -3.03 10.86
N LEU A 49 15.71 -3.71 10.06
CA LEU A 49 15.56 -5.13 9.75
C LEU A 49 16.04 -5.99 10.93
N ARG A 50 15.20 -6.92 11.39
CA ARG A 50 15.58 -7.84 12.47
C ARG A 50 16.68 -8.80 12.02
N PRO A 51 17.51 -9.34 12.92
CA PRO A 51 18.38 -10.46 12.61
C PRO A 51 17.61 -11.64 11.99
N GLY A 52 18.17 -12.27 10.95
CA GLY A 52 17.51 -13.30 10.14
C GLY A 52 16.41 -12.79 9.20
N GLY A 53 16.10 -11.48 9.23
CA GLY A 53 15.13 -10.83 8.36
C GLY A 53 15.61 -10.72 6.90
N VAL A 54 14.66 -10.47 5.99
CA VAL A 54 14.91 -10.38 4.55
C VAL A 54 14.84 -8.94 4.05
N LEU A 55 15.85 -8.52 3.31
CA LEU A 55 15.89 -7.29 2.52
C LEU A 55 15.67 -7.65 1.05
N ILE A 56 14.65 -7.06 0.41
CA ILE A 56 14.47 -7.09 -1.04
C ILE A 56 14.96 -5.74 -1.57
N TYR A 57 16.06 -5.75 -2.31
CA TYR A 57 16.62 -4.57 -2.96
C TYR A 57 16.17 -4.50 -4.41
N SER A 58 15.66 -3.36 -4.87
CA SER A 58 15.30 -3.15 -6.27
C SER A 58 15.61 -1.76 -6.77
N THR A 59 15.88 -1.66 -8.07
CA THR A 59 16.05 -0.41 -8.81
C THR A 59 15.36 -0.52 -10.17
N CYS A 60 15.02 0.61 -10.79
CA CYS A 60 14.60 0.67 -12.20
C CYS A 60 15.74 1.16 -13.13
N THR A 61 16.99 0.73 -12.88
CA THR A 61 18.16 1.09 -13.70
C THR A 61 19.01 -0.12 -14.10
N TYR A 62 19.90 0.00 -15.08
CA TYR A 62 20.69 -1.12 -15.60
C TYR A 62 22.17 -1.07 -15.23
N ASN A 63 22.77 0.06 -14.89
CA ASN A 63 24.19 0.08 -14.56
C ASN A 63 24.54 -0.81 -13.35
N ARG A 64 25.78 -1.28 -13.28
CA ARG A 64 26.24 -2.18 -12.20
C ARG A 64 26.51 -1.43 -10.88
N GLU A 65 26.87 -0.15 -10.95
CA GLU A 65 27.20 0.68 -9.78
C GLU A 65 26.02 0.75 -8.78
N GLU A 66 24.80 0.91 -9.29
CA GLU A 66 23.58 0.95 -8.50
C GLU A 66 22.99 -0.44 -8.22
N ASN A 67 23.50 -1.49 -8.85
CA ASN A 67 22.92 -2.83 -8.84
C ASN A 67 23.89 -3.84 -8.20
N GLU A 68 24.65 -4.59 -8.97
CA GLU A 68 25.55 -5.63 -8.47
C GLU A 68 26.57 -5.11 -7.46
N GLU A 69 27.12 -3.92 -7.68
CA GLU A 69 28.10 -3.32 -6.77
C GLU A 69 27.45 -2.88 -5.47
N MET A 70 26.18 -2.47 -5.49
CA MET A 70 25.40 -2.23 -4.28
C MET A 70 25.17 -3.54 -3.51
N VAL A 71 24.77 -4.61 -4.20
CA VAL A 71 24.55 -5.93 -3.57
C VAL A 71 25.86 -6.42 -2.93
N ALA A 72 26.98 -6.35 -3.65
CA ALA A 72 28.30 -6.69 -3.13
C ALA A 72 28.66 -5.84 -1.90
N HIS A 73 28.43 -4.53 -1.96
CA HIS A 73 28.65 -3.64 -0.82
C HIS A 73 27.83 -4.06 0.41
N ILE A 74 26.57 -4.45 0.23
CA ILE A 74 25.71 -4.88 1.35
C ILE A 74 26.22 -6.17 1.98
N VAL A 75 26.62 -7.14 1.15
CA VAL A 75 27.23 -8.41 1.60
C VAL A 75 28.53 -8.14 2.35
N GLU A 76 29.43 -7.34 1.79
CA GLU A 76 30.76 -7.07 2.36
C GLU A 76 30.72 -6.24 3.64
N GLN A 77 29.90 -5.19 3.70
CA GLN A 77 29.86 -4.30 4.86
C GLN A 77 28.98 -4.82 6.00
N TYR A 78 27.88 -5.49 5.68
CA TYR A 78 26.90 -5.90 6.68
C TYR A 78 26.82 -7.40 6.91
N GLY A 79 27.66 -8.17 6.21
CA GLY A 79 27.69 -9.64 6.30
C GLY A 79 26.45 -10.30 5.72
N ALA A 80 25.66 -9.61 4.89
CA ALA A 80 24.42 -10.12 4.35
C ALA A 80 24.64 -11.42 3.54
N GLU A 81 23.72 -12.37 3.67
CA GLU A 81 23.71 -13.55 2.82
C GLU A 81 22.89 -13.26 1.56
N SER A 82 23.46 -13.50 0.38
CA SER A 82 22.71 -13.44 -0.89
C SER A 82 21.81 -14.68 -1.00
N VAL A 83 20.50 -14.46 -1.16
CA VAL A 83 19.51 -15.53 -1.18
C VAL A 83 19.08 -15.81 -2.61
N GLU A 84 19.23 -17.05 -3.05
CA GLU A 84 18.69 -17.52 -4.32
C GLU A 84 17.17 -17.68 -4.26
N ILE A 85 16.50 -17.00 -5.18
CA ILE A 85 15.09 -17.15 -5.52
C ILE A 85 14.96 -18.02 -6.78
N PRO A 86 14.16 -19.10 -6.75
CA PRO A 86 13.88 -19.90 -7.94
C PRO A 86 13.19 -19.07 -9.03
N VAL A 87 13.68 -19.19 -10.26
CA VAL A 87 13.09 -18.55 -11.45
C VAL A 87 12.89 -19.59 -12.55
N GLU A 88 11.81 -19.45 -13.32
CA GLU A 88 11.57 -20.30 -14.48
C GLU A 88 12.30 -19.74 -15.72
N ALA A 89 12.82 -20.62 -16.57
CA ALA A 89 13.56 -20.21 -17.77
C ALA A 89 12.70 -19.35 -18.74
N ASP A 90 11.40 -19.66 -18.82
CA ASP A 90 10.43 -18.96 -19.67
C ASP A 90 10.10 -17.55 -19.16
N TRP A 91 10.51 -17.19 -17.94
CA TRP A 91 10.40 -15.80 -17.46
C TRP A 91 11.51 -14.92 -18.02
N HIS A 92 12.55 -15.50 -18.61
CA HIS A 92 13.66 -14.81 -19.28
C HIS A 92 14.38 -13.76 -18.40
N ILE A 93 14.37 -13.96 -17.08
CA ILE A 93 15.08 -13.13 -16.11
C ILE A 93 16.57 -13.41 -16.23
N HIS A 94 17.37 -12.37 -16.46
CA HIS A 94 18.81 -12.51 -16.60
C HIS A 94 19.50 -12.50 -15.23
N PRO A 95 20.51 -13.34 -14.99
CA PRO A 95 21.26 -13.34 -13.73
C PRO A 95 22.14 -12.09 -13.59
N ALA A 96 22.88 -12.01 -12.48
CA ALA A 96 23.87 -10.97 -12.22
C ALA A 96 24.94 -10.87 -13.33
N ILE A 97 25.48 -9.66 -13.52
CA ILE A 97 26.61 -9.39 -14.42
C ILE A 97 27.87 -9.16 -13.59
N ASP A 98 28.89 -9.99 -13.80
CA ASP A 98 30.20 -9.90 -13.13
C ASP A 98 30.06 -9.80 -11.59
N SER A 99 29.24 -10.67 -11.01
CA SER A 99 29.02 -10.75 -9.57
C SER A 99 28.73 -12.19 -9.16
N PRO A 100 29.26 -12.66 -8.01
CA PRO A 100 28.96 -13.99 -7.48
C PRO A 100 27.61 -14.06 -6.76
N HIS A 101 26.91 -12.93 -6.59
CA HIS A 101 25.66 -12.85 -5.83
C HIS A 101 24.43 -13.09 -6.70
N HIS A 102 23.38 -13.66 -6.11
CA HIS A 102 22.11 -13.89 -6.78
C HIS A 102 21.40 -12.55 -7.03
N CYS A 103 21.30 -12.18 -8.31
CA CYS A 103 20.62 -10.98 -8.77
C CYS A 103 19.72 -11.30 -9.97
N TYR A 104 18.67 -10.50 -10.15
CA TYR A 104 17.61 -10.72 -11.12
C TYR A 104 17.41 -9.46 -11.95
N ARG A 105 17.69 -9.57 -13.25
CA ARG A 105 17.64 -8.44 -14.19
C ARG A 105 16.51 -8.67 -15.20
N PHE A 106 15.55 -7.76 -15.20
CA PHE A 106 14.42 -7.73 -16.11
C PHE A 106 14.78 -6.78 -17.24
N MET A 107 15.38 -7.33 -18.30
CA MET A 107 15.85 -6.53 -19.43
C MET A 107 14.74 -6.37 -20.47
N PRO A 108 14.50 -5.17 -21.04
CA PRO A 108 13.37 -4.91 -21.94
C PRO A 108 13.38 -5.73 -23.24
N HIS A 109 14.53 -6.27 -23.63
CA HIS A 109 14.67 -7.14 -24.80
C HIS A 109 14.48 -8.64 -24.48
N ARG A 110 14.23 -9.00 -23.22
CA ARG A 110 14.06 -10.38 -22.74
C ARG A 110 12.73 -10.59 -22.03
N THR A 111 12.36 -9.63 -21.18
CA THR A 111 11.13 -9.65 -20.39
C THR A 111 10.15 -8.61 -20.91
N ASN A 112 8.85 -8.90 -20.87
CA ASN A 112 7.82 -7.92 -21.23
C ASN A 112 7.66 -6.86 -20.13
N GLY A 113 8.52 -5.83 -20.16
CA GLY A 113 8.59 -4.77 -19.16
C GLY A 113 9.50 -3.64 -19.59
N GLU A 114 9.60 -2.60 -18.76
CA GLU A 114 10.46 -1.45 -19.04
C GLU A 114 11.93 -1.72 -18.72
N GLY A 115 12.20 -2.26 -17.54
CA GLY A 115 13.55 -2.45 -17.00
C GLY A 115 13.53 -2.46 -15.48
N LEU A 116 14.06 -3.50 -14.85
CA LEU A 116 14.13 -3.61 -13.38
C LEU A 116 15.32 -4.47 -12.96
N PHE A 117 15.88 -4.17 -11.79
CA PHE A 117 16.82 -5.01 -11.06
C PHE A 117 16.24 -5.41 -9.71
N MET A 118 16.50 -6.64 -9.26
CA MET A 118 16.14 -7.10 -7.94
C MET A 118 17.23 -8.02 -7.35
N ALA A 119 17.45 -7.94 -6.04
CA ALA A 119 18.22 -8.91 -5.26
C ALA A 119 17.54 -9.17 -3.91
N VAL A 120 17.71 -10.38 -3.38
CA VAL A 120 17.20 -10.75 -2.06
C VAL A 120 18.38 -11.08 -1.14
N LEU A 121 18.41 -10.42 0.01
CA LEU A 121 19.50 -10.47 0.97
C LEU A 121 18.94 -10.82 2.35
N ARG A 122 19.59 -11.73 3.07
CA ARG A 122 19.24 -12.06 4.45
C ARG A 122 20.22 -11.41 5.40
N LYS A 123 19.70 -10.71 6.40
CA LYS A 123 20.49 -10.18 7.50
C LYS A 123 20.98 -11.34 8.37
N PRO A 124 22.27 -11.40 8.74
CA PRO A 124 22.78 -12.44 9.63
C PRO A 124 21.97 -12.52 10.92
N ASP A 125 21.92 -13.73 11.47
CA ASP A 125 21.46 -13.90 12.84
C ASP A 125 22.46 -13.26 13.80
N ASP A 126 21.95 -12.44 14.71
CA ASP A 126 22.65 -11.88 15.84
C ASP A 126 21.71 -12.10 17.03
N GLU A 127 22.20 -12.78 18.06
CA GLU A 127 21.44 -13.09 19.27
C GLU A 127 21.00 -11.82 20.03
N ARG A 128 21.60 -10.65 19.71
CA ARG A 128 21.19 -9.37 20.28
C ARG A 128 19.92 -8.84 19.63
N ARG A 129 18.77 -9.34 20.08
CA ARG A 129 17.50 -8.59 19.94
C ARG A 129 17.58 -7.33 20.79
N ALA A 130 17.80 -6.18 20.16
CA ALA A 130 17.46 -4.91 20.78
C ALA A 130 15.93 -4.87 20.98
N GLU A 131 15.47 -5.02 22.21
CA GLU A 131 14.06 -4.79 22.54
C GLU A 131 13.72 -3.33 22.21
N LEU A 132 12.78 -3.11 21.29
CA LEU A 132 12.19 -1.79 21.08
C LEU A 132 11.38 -1.43 22.32
N ARG A 133 12.01 -0.73 23.25
CA ARG A 133 11.34 -0.21 24.44
C ARG A 133 10.66 1.11 24.08
N ALA A 134 9.34 1.10 24.02
CA ALA A 134 8.56 2.33 23.96
C ALA A 134 8.92 3.20 25.17
N LYS A 135 9.41 4.42 24.93
CA LYS A 135 9.48 5.43 25.98
C LYS A 135 8.06 5.67 26.43
N LYS A 136 7.76 5.46 27.72
CA LYS A 136 6.47 5.84 28.31
C LYS A 136 6.32 7.34 28.13
N SER A 137 5.50 7.78 27.18
CA SER A 137 5.16 9.20 27.08
C SER A 137 4.30 9.55 28.29
N LYS A 138 4.69 10.60 29.02
CA LYS A 138 3.85 11.24 30.03
C LYS A 138 2.86 12.18 29.31
N GLY A 139 2.03 11.62 28.44
CA GLY A 139 0.97 12.35 27.76
C GLY A 139 -0.29 12.39 28.60
N ALA A 140 -0.92 13.56 28.74
CA ALA A 140 -2.23 13.69 29.34
C ALA A 140 -3.23 12.76 28.63
N LYS A 141 -4.04 12.01 29.38
CA LYS A 141 -5.10 11.15 28.82
C LYS A 141 -6.05 12.03 28.00
N ALA A 142 -5.92 12.00 26.67
CA ALA A 142 -6.92 12.58 25.80
C ALA A 142 -8.27 11.89 26.08
N LYS A 143 -9.36 12.65 26.11
CA LYS A 143 -10.71 12.10 26.24
C LYS A 143 -10.95 11.21 25.00
N SER A 144 -10.88 9.89 25.15
CA SER A 144 -11.17 8.97 24.07
C SER A 144 -12.67 8.97 23.79
N ILE A 145 -13.07 9.29 22.57
CA ILE A 145 -14.44 9.08 22.12
C ILE A 145 -14.66 7.56 22.06
N PRO A 146 -15.72 7.01 22.67
CA PRO A 146 -16.00 5.59 22.58
C PRO A 146 -16.36 5.22 21.15
N VAL A 147 -15.91 4.04 20.71
CA VAL A 147 -16.30 3.48 19.42
C VAL A 147 -17.82 3.25 19.41
N PRO A 148 -18.56 3.72 18.39
CA PRO A 148 -19.99 3.48 18.30
C PRO A 148 -20.33 1.98 18.28
N ARG A 149 -21.42 1.61 18.95
CA ARG A 149 -21.83 0.21 19.11
C ARG A 149 -22.14 -0.44 17.76
N GLY A 150 -21.61 -1.64 17.53
CA GLY A 150 -21.89 -2.45 16.33
C GLY A 150 -21.02 -2.13 15.11
N VAL A 151 -20.13 -1.13 15.20
CA VAL A 151 -19.20 -0.79 14.11
C VAL A 151 -18.13 -1.87 13.91
N ASP A 152 -17.78 -2.60 14.96
CA ASP A 152 -16.91 -3.77 14.90
C ASP A 152 -17.46 -4.87 13.97
N ALA A 153 -18.79 -5.05 13.91
CA ALA A 153 -19.41 -6.02 13.02
C ALA A 153 -19.24 -5.69 11.53
N TRP A 154 -18.80 -4.47 11.19
CA TRP A 154 -18.50 -4.07 9.81
C TRP A 154 -17.15 -4.60 9.32
N LEU A 155 -16.34 -5.19 10.19
CA LEU A 155 -15.08 -5.81 9.83
C LEU A 155 -15.23 -7.32 9.69
N GLU A 156 -14.52 -7.87 8.70
CA GLU A 156 -14.24 -9.30 8.66
C GLU A 156 -13.21 -9.62 9.76
N ASN A 157 -13.47 -10.64 10.57
CA ASN A 157 -12.62 -11.02 11.70
C ASN A 157 -12.25 -9.84 12.64
N PRO A 158 -13.23 -9.19 13.31
CA PRO A 158 -13.00 -7.97 14.08
C PRO A 158 -11.93 -8.08 15.17
N LYS A 159 -11.66 -9.30 15.68
CA LYS A 159 -10.61 -9.57 16.67
C LYS A 159 -9.19 -9.28 16.16
N HIS A 160 -8.99 -9.22 14.84
CA HIS A 160 -7.69 -8.87 14.24
C HIS A 160 -7.43 -7.38 14.25
N TYR A 161 -8.35 -6.56 14.77
CA TYR A 161 -8.23 -5.11 14.79
C TYR A 161 -8.45 -4.54 16.19
N ALA A 162 -7.66 -3.54 16.53
CA ALA A 162 -7.93 -2.62 17.62
C ALA A 162 -8.65 -1.39 17.06
N LEU A 163 -9.83 -1.09 17.60
CA LEU A 163 -10.61 0.07 17.20
C LEU A 163 -10.26 1.28 18.05
N SER A 164 -10.09 2.42 17.40
CA SER A 164 -9.88 3.70 18.06
C SER A 164 -10.70 4.78 17.38
N VAL A 165 -10.96 5.88 18.09
CA VAL A 165 -11.58 7.07 17.51
C VAL A 165 -10.59 8.23 17.58
N ALA A 166 -10.29 8.83 16.42
CA ALA A 166 -9.46 10.02 16.31
C ALA A 166 -10.07 10.96 15.28
N ASN A 167 -10.18 12.25 15.60
CA ASN A 167 -10.77 13.28 14.72
C ASN A 167 -12.16 12.89 14.18
N ASP A 168 -13.04 12.37 15.05
CA ASP A 168 -14.36 11.83 14.71
C ASP A 168 -14.35 10.63 13.74
N GLU A 169 -13.19 10.05 13.42
CA GLU A 169 -13.08 8.86 12.59
C GLU A 169 -12.85 7.62 13.45
N VAL A 170 -13.57 6.54 13.15
CA VAL A 170 -13.31 5.21 13.69
C VAL A 170 -12.26 4.55 12.80
N ILE A 171 -11.15 4.14 13.41
CA ILE A 171 -10.00 3.58 12.72
C ILE A 171 -9.76 2.15 13.23
N ALA A 172 -9.65 1.19 12.31
CA ALA A 172 -9.25 -0.18 12.56
C ALA A 172 -7.75 -0.35 12.31
N ILE A 173 -6.98 -0.52 13.39
CA ILE A 173 -5.54 -0.79 13.33
C ILE A 173 -5.34 -2.30 13.53
N PRO A 174 -4.50 -2.99 12.75
CA PRO A 174 -4.16 -4.39 13.02
C PRO A 174 -3.73 -4.60 14.47
N ALA A 175 -4.26 -5.63 15.13
CA ALA A 175 -4.11 -5.83 16.57
C ALA A 175 -2.66 -6.09 17.01
N ASP A 176 -1.84 -6.61 16.11
CA ASP A 176 -0.39 -6.81 16.27
C ASP A 176 0.42 -5.50 16.13
N ILE A 177 -0.08 -4.54 15.35
CA ILE A 177 0.53 -3.21 15.17
C ILE A 177 0.06 -2.21 16.23
N ALA A 178 -1.17 -2.33 16.73
CA ALA A 178 -1.75 -1.38 17.68
C ALA A 178 -0.88 -1.10 18.92
N PRO A 179 -0.20 -2.09 19.54
CA PRO A 179 0.73 -1.86 20.66
C PRO A 179 1.95 -1.00 20.29
N LEU A 180 2.33 -0.95 19.01
CA LEU A 180 3.45 -0.17 18.50
C LEU A 180 3.10 1.28 18.21
N MET A 181 1.81 1.65 18.17
CA MET A 181 1.36 3.02 17.88
C MET A 181 2.06 4.11 18.71
N PRO A 182 2.37 3.93 20.01
CA PRO A 182 3.12 4.91 20.77
C PRO A 182 4.54 5.18 20.24
N LEU A 183 5.18 4.23 19.54
CA LEU A 183 6.49 4.41 18.91
C LEU A 183 6.42 5.38 17.73
N PHE A 184 5.23 5.59 17.16
CA PHE A 184 5.01 6.48 16.03
C PHE A 184 4.53 7.88 16.45
N ALA A 185 4.56 8.20 17.75
CA ALA A 185 4.07 9.49 18.26
C ALA A 185 4.84 10.69 17.71
N ASP A 186 6.14 10.51 17.41
CA ASP A 186 7.00 11.54 16.83
C ASP A 186 6.93 11.57 15.29
N LEU A 187 6.16 10.67 14.67
CA LEU A 187 5.99 10.61 13.22
C LEU A 187 4.73 11.36 12.79
N ARG A 188 4.79 11.94 11.58
CA ARG A 188 3.59 12.39 10.87
C ARG A 188 2.89 11.18 10.26
N VAL A 189 2.08 10.49 11.05
CA VAL A 189 1.27 9.37 10.58
C VAL A 189 0.12 9.91 9.73
N LEU A 190 0.17 9.66 8.41
CA LEU A 190 -0.90 10.06 7.49
C LEU A 190 -2.14 9.17 7.63
N GLN A 191 -1.94 7.88 7.87
CA GLN A 191 -2.99 6.89 8.04
C GLN A 191 -2.48 5.72 8.89
N ALA A 192 -3.27 5.28 9.87
CA ALA A 192 -2.97 4.14 10.72
C ALA A 192 -4.05 3.07 10.54
N GLY A 193 -3.88 2.14 9.60
CA GLY A 193 -4.90 1.11 9.32
C GLY A 193 -6.07 1.63 8.45
N VAL A 194 -7.28 1.12 8.67
CA VAL A 194 -8.45 1.39 7.81
C VAL A 194 -9.43 2.31 8.52
N THR A 195 -9.77 3.44 7.89
CA THR A 195 -10.88 4.28 8.36
C THR A 195 -12.20 3.56 8.08
N ILE A 196 -12.91 3.18 9.14
CA ILE A 196 -14.16 2.41 9.08
C ILE A 196 -15.36 3.33 8.83
N GLY A 197 -15.35 4.52 9.43
CA GLY A 197 -16.45 5.46 9.34
C GLY A 197 -16.25 6.71 10.17
N THR A 198 -17.15 7.67 10.02
CA THR A 198 -17.13 8.94 10.76
C THR A 198 -18.26 8.95 11.77
N VAL A 199 -17.93 9.23 13.03
CA VAL A 199 -18.87 9.42 14.14
C VAL A 199 -19.69 10.68 13.89
N LYS A 200 -21.01 10.53 13.92
CA LYS A 200 -21.98 11.65 13.87
C LYS A 200 -23.00 11.47 15.00
N GLY A 201 -22.70 12.08 16.15
CA GLY A 201 -23.48 11.89 17.36
C GLY A 201 -23.39 10.45 17.86
N LYS A 202 -24.54 9.75 17.91
CA LYS A 202 -24.59 8.31 18.28
C LYS A 202 -24.44 7.36 17.10
N ASN A 203 -24.43 7.87 15.88
CA ASN A 203 -24.34 7.09 14.66
C ASN A 203 -22.92 7.09 14.10
N CYS A 204 -22.63 6.13 13.23
CA CYS A 204 -21.42 6.11 12.43
C CYS A 204 -21.81 6.07 10.95
N VAL A 205 -21.21 6.94 10.14
CA VAL A 205 -21.36 6.92 8.69
C VAL A 205 -20.22 6.04 8.14
N PRO A 206 -20.50 4.93 7.42
CA PRO A 206 -19.45 4.07 6.92
C PRO A 206 -18.57 4.82 5.90
N SER A 207 -17.28 4.59 5.99
CA SER A 207 -16.27 5.24 5.13
C SER A 207 -16.18 4.53 3.79
N HIS A 208 -15.87 5.30 2.76
CA HIS A 208 -15.51 4.73 1.46
C HIS A 208 -14.24 3.86 1.53
N ALA A 209 -13.30 4.18 2.44
CA ALA A 209 -12.09 3.37 2.65
C ALA A 209 -12.43 1.94 3.13
N LEU A 210 -13.46 1.79 3.97
CA LEU A 210 -13.97 0.47 4.36
C LEU A 210 -14.50 -0.30 3.15
N ALA A 211 -15.31 0.33 2.30
CA ALA A 211 -15.91 -0.34 1.15
C ALA A 211 -14.86 -0.93 0.19
N LEU A 212 -13.72 -0.26 0.04
CA LEU A 212 -12.63 -0.71 -0.82
C LEU A 212 -11.59 -1.59 -0.09
N SER A 213 -11.78 -1.83 1.20
CA SER A 213 -10.85 -2.62 2.02
C SER A 213 -11.20 -4.10 1.98
N THR A 214 -10.19 -4.96 2.04
CA THR A 214 -10.37 -6.39 2.32
C THR A 214 -10.84 -6.66 3.75
N ALA A 215 -10.78 -5.66 4.63
CA ALA A 215 -11.25 -5.75 6.00
C ALA A 215 -12.78 -5.67 6.13
N ILE A 216 -13.53 -5.31 5.08
CA ILE A 216 -14.99 -5.19 5.17
C ILE A 216 -15.68 -6.54 5.33
N SER A 217 -16.61 -6.62 6.28
CA SER A 217 -17.66 -7.63 6.28
C SER A 217 -18.82 -7.15 5.42
N SER A 218 -18.86 -7.56 4.15
CA SER A 218 -19.92 -7.15 3.22
C SER A 218 -21.31 -7.62 3.66
N LYS A 219 -21.38 -8.66 4.50
CA LYS A 219 -22.62 -9.19 5.10
C LYS A 219 -23.21 -8.26 6.17
N ALA A 220 -22.43 -7.33 6.70
CA ALA A 220 -22.90 -6.35 7.68
C ALA A 220 -23.79 -5.27 7.04
N PHE A 221 -23.83 -5.19 5.71
CA PHE A 221 -24.56 -4.20 4.95
C PHE A 221 -25.51 -4.86 3.96
N SER A 222 -26.64 -4.20 3.70
CA SER A 222 -27.44 -4.53 2.52
C SER A 222 -26.65 -4.16 1.27
N GLN A 223 -26.67 -5.03 0.26
CA GLN A 223 -25.95 -4.84 -0.98
C GLN A 223 -26.91 -4.52 -2.12
N SER A 224 -26.47 -3.68 -3.05
CA SER A 224 -27.19 -3.41 -4.29
C SER A 224 -26.21 -3.48 -5.45
N GLU A 225 -26.38 -4.50 -6.30
CA GLU A 225 -25.68 -4.58 -7.57
C GLU A 225 -26.28 -3.52 -8.50
N VAL A 226 -25.42 -2.68 -9.09
CA VAL A 226 -25.84 -1.62 -10.00
C VAL A 226 -25.33 -1.89 -11.40
N ASP A 227 -26.03 -1.36 -12.40
CA ASP A 227 -25.53 -1.37 -13.78
C ASP A 227 -24.39 -0.35 -13.98
N TYR A 228 -23.76 -0.39 -15.15
CA TYR A 228 -22.64 0.50 -15.47
C TYR A 228 -23.04 1.97 -15.45
N ALA A 229 -24.23 2.30 -15.96
CA ALA A 229 -24.73 3.68 -15.99
C ALA A 229 -24.88 4.25 -14.57
N THR A 230 -25.47 3.47 -13.66
CA THR A 230 -25.66 3.82 -12.26
C THR A 230 -24.34 3.86 -11.49
N ALA A 231 -23.41 2.92 -11.77
CA ALA A 231 -22.07 2.94 -11.20
C ALA A 231 -21.30 4.22 -11.59
N MET A 232 -21.39 4.64 -12.86
CA MET A 232 -20.77 5.89 -13.33
C MET A 232 -21.43 7.12 -12.71
N ALA A 233 -22.77 7.19 -12.66
CA ALA A 233 -23.49 8.26 -11.97
C ALA A 233 -23.07 8.35 -10.49
N TYR A 234 -22.95 7.21 -9.83
CA TYR A 234 -22.46 7.12 -8.46
C TYR A 234 -21.02 7.67 -8.32
N MET A 235 -20.08 7.22 -9.16
CA MET A 235 -18.68 7.69 -9.13
C MET A 235 -18.52 9.16 -9.54
N ARG A 236 -19.50 9.75 -10.25
CA ARG A 236 -19.57 11.20 -10.51
C ARG A 236 -20.12 12.01 -9.34
N GLY A 237 -20.65 11.35 -8.32
CA GLY A 237 -21.31 12.01 -7.20
C GLY A 237 -22.72 12.49 -7.53
N GLU A 238 -23.34 11.95 -8.59
CA GLU A 238 -24.71 12.26 -9.00
C GLU A 238 -25.72 11.58 -8.06
N ALA A 239 -26.98 12.02 -8.14
CA ALA A 239 -28.08 11.39 -7.42
C ALA A 239 -28.40 10.04 -8.04
N ILE A 240 -28.57 9.02 -7.19
CA ILE A 240 -28.94 7.66 -7.60
C ILE A 240 -30.21 7.22 -6.86
N VAL A 241 -30.95 6.29 -7.47
CA VAL A 241 -32.15 5.69 -6.91
C VAL A 241 -31.90 4.20 -6.76
N LEU A 242 -32.24 3.64 -5.59
CA LEU A 242 -32.06 2.23 -5.26
C LEU A 242 -33.43 1.67 -4.85
N PRO A 243 -34.30 1.35 -5.82
CA PRO A 243 -35.71 1.05 -5.56
C PRO A 243 -35.91 -0.21 -4.71
N ASP A 244 -35.07 -1.23 -4.93
CA ASP A 244 -35.17 -2.53 -4.25
C ASP A 244 -34.31 -2.60 -2.97
N ALA A 245 -33.52 -1.56 -2.68
CA ALA A 245 -32.66 -1.55 -1.51
C ALA A 245 -33.43 -1.08 -0.26
N PRO A 246 -33.14 -1.65 0.93
CA PRO A 246 -33.74 -1.16 2.17
C PRO A 246 -33.26 0.25 2.52
N ARG A 247 -33.97 0.93 3.43
CA ARG A 247 -33.53 2.21 3.99
C ARG A 247 -32.27 2.02 4.85
N GLY A 248 -31.37 2.99 4.81
CA GLY A 248 -30.11 3.00 5.55
C GLY A 248 -28.89 2.91 4.64
N TYR A 249 -27.74 2.56 5.22
CA TYR A 249 -26.50 2.42 4.45
C TYR A 249 -26.52 1.14 3.61
N VAL A 250 -26.32 1.31 2.32
CA VAL A 250 -26.28 0.26 1.30
C VAL A 250 -24.88 0.24 0.68
N LEU A 251 -24.28 -0.93 0.62
CA LEU A 251 -23.03 -1.18 -0.09
C LEU A 251 -23.35 -1.40 -1.58
N LEU A 252 -22.88 -0.50 -2.43
CA LEU A 252 -23.04 -0.64 -3.87
C LEU A 252 -21.97 -1.57 -4.42
N THR A 253 -22.37 -2.46 -5.33
CA THR A 253 -21.47 -3.35 -6.05
C THR A 253 -21.65 -3.20 -7.56
N TYR A 254 -20.55 -3.35 -8.30
CA TYR A 254 -20.55 -3.45 -9.76
C TYR A 254 -19.65 -4.61 -10.16
N ARG A 255 -20.18 -5.52 -10.98
CA ARG A 255 -19.54 -6.81 -11.32
C ARG A 255 -19.16 -7.60 -10.06
N GLY A 256 -20.02 -7.56 -9.04
CA GLY A 256 -19.78 -8.24 -7.76
C GLY A 256 -18.65 -7.66 -6.92
N LYS A 257 -18.13 -6.48 -7.25
CA LYS A 257 -17.08 -5.79 -6.48
C LYS A 257 -17.67 -4.55 -5.79
N PRO A 258 -17.39 -4.33 -4.49
CA PRO A 258 -17.76 -3.09 -3.82
C PRO A 258 -17.19 -1.85 -4.52
N ILE A 259 -18.04 -0.84 -4.73
CA ILE A 259 -17.64 0.47 -5.26
C ILE A 259 -17.86 1.60 -4.25
N GLY A 260 -18.53 1.34 -3.13
CA GLY A 260 -18.71 2.31 -2.04
C GLY A 260 -20.11 2.29 -1.44
N PHE A 261 -20.43 3.30 -0.64
CA PHE A 261 -21.70 3.36 0.10
C PHE A 261 -22.65 4.42 -0.44
N ALA A 262 -23.94 4.14 -0.31
CA ALA A 262 -25.00 5.12 -0.39
C ALA A 262 -25.88 5.05 0.86
N ASN A 263 -26.49 6.16 1.27
CA ASN A 263 -27.51 6.14 2.31
C ASN A 263 -28.90 6.26 1.68
N ASN A 264 -29.60 5.13 1.56
CA ASN A 264 -30.93 5.08 0.96
C ASN A 264 -32.00 5.61 1.91
N LEU A 265 -32.76 6.61 1.45
CA LEU A 265 -33.88 7.21 2.18
C LEU A 265 -35.23 6.65 1.72
N GLY A 266 -35.24 5.78 0.70
CA GLY A 266 -36.41 5.14 0.10
C GLY A 266 -36.76 5.74 -1.25
N ASN A 267 -36.99 7.06 -1.32
CA ASN A 267 -37.28 7.75 -2.60
C ASN A 267 -36.01 8.23 -3.33
N ARG A 268 -34.89 8.32 -2.62
CA ARG A 268 -33.57 8.73 -3.14
C ARG A 268 -32.48 8.13 -2.26
N ALA A 269 -31.27 7.99 -2.81
CA ALA A 269 -30.11 7.65 -2.01
C ALA A 269 -29.09 8.79 -2.01
N ASN A 270 -28.59 9.13 -0.81
CA ASN A 270 -27.49 10.07 -0.68
C ASN A 270 -26.20 9.35 -1.08
N ASN A 271 -25.56 9.87 -2.11
CA ASN A 271 -24.29 9.37 -2.61
C ASN A 271 -23.15 9.72 -1.65
N LEU A 272 -22.44 8.71 -1.12
CA LEU A 272 -21.32 8.90 -0.18
C LEU A 272 -19.95 8.76 -0.86
N TYR A 273 -19.89 8.79 -2.19
CA TYR A 273 -18.63 8.74 -2.93
C TYR A 273 -17.75 9.97 -2.63
N PRO A 274 -16.43 9.80 -2.40
CA PRO A 274 -15.54 10.90 -2.05
C PRO A 274 -15.51 11.98 -3.12
N LYS A 275 -15.77 13.24 -2.73
CA LYS A 275 -15.77 14.38 -3.67
C LYS A 275 -14.46 14.54 -4.45
N PRO A 276 -13.26 14.40 -3.85
CA PRO A 276 -12.00 14.56 -4.58
C PRO A 276 -11.73 13.45 -5.61
N TRP A 277 -12.46 12.34 -5.56
CA TRP A 277 -12.23 11.17 -6.43
C TRP A 277 -13.27 11.06 -7.54
N ARG A 278 -14.17 12.04 -7.64
CA ARG A 278 -15.26 12.04 -8.63
C ARG A 278 -14.71 11.94 -10.03
N VAL A 279 -15.32 11.09 -10.84
CA VAL A 279 -15.09 11.10 -12.28
C VAL A 279 -15.62 12.44 -12.81
N LEU A 280 -14.76 13.24 -13.44
CA LEU A 280 -15.16 14.54 -13.99
C LEU A 280 -15.57 14.46 -15.46
N SER A 281 -15.17 13.40 -16.16
CA SER A 281 -15.58 13.18 -17.55
C SER A 281 -17.08 12.92 -17.63
N THR A 282 -17.77 13.64 -18.51
CA THR A 282 -19.19 13.47 -18.81
C THR A 282 -19.46 12.37 -19.83
N HIS A 283 -18.43 11.92 -20.56
CA HIS A 283 -18.56 10.82 -21.51
C HIS A 283 -18.76 9.47 -20.79
N ILE A 284 -19.88 8.79 -21.07
CA ILE A 284 -20.09 7.39 -20.68
C ILE A 284 -20.03 6.57 -21.96
N PRO A 285 -19.01 5.71 -22.14
CA PRO A 285 -19.01 4.72 -23.20
C PRO A 285 -20.29 3.88 -23.12
N THR A 286 -20.99 3.69 -24.23
CA THR A 286 -22.22 2.86 -24.27
C THR A 286 -21.95 1.41 -23.90
N THR A 287 -20.71 0.94 -24.10
CA THR A 287 -20.24 -0.37 -23.65
C THR A 287 -19.18 -0.17 -22.58
N PRO A 288 -19.27 -0.83 -21.41
CA PRO A 288 -18.21 -0.78 -20.41
C PRO A 288 -16.88 -1.25 -21.02
N PRO A 289 -15.75 -0.63 -20.69
CA PRO A 289 -14.45 -1.10 -21.20
C PRO A 289 -14.23 -2.55 -20.78
N GLU A 290 -13.73 -3.36 -21.73
CA GLU A 290 -13.16 -4.65 -21.40
C GLU A 290 -11.83 -4.41 -20.67
N ILE A 291 -11.71 -4.98 -19.48
CA ILE A 291 -10.44 -5.02 -18.75
C ILE A 291 -9.75 -6.28 -19.27
N LEU A 292 -8.71 -6.08 -20.08
CA LEU A 292 -7.82 -7.15 -20.55
C LEU A 292 -7.05 -7.76 -19.39
#